data_AF-A0A1X7HJN5-F1
#
_entry.id   AF-A0A1X7HJN5-F1
#
_cell.length_a   1.000
_cell.length_b   1.000
_cell.length_c   1.000
_cell.angle_alpha   90.00
_cell.angle_beta   90.00
_cell.angle_gamma   90.00
#
_symmetry.space_group_name_H-M   'P 1'
#
loop_
_entity.id
_entity.type
_entity.pdbx_description
1 polymer ?
#
loop_
_entity_poly.entity_id
_entity_poly.type
_entity_poly.pdbx_seq_one_letter_code
_entity_poly.pdbx_strand_id
1 'polypeptide(L)'
;MMSLLIRLMRPPFFSVIGIMIFVLAVIMKLSFIFATDIGMKIVTSTSFAGLIFCSTLWGILGFYEFIILMKTFVNLKLRYENGEIDIKTFHDKLRASKSNYIINIIYVIIVILSFIYVVLNWEEINI
;
A
#
# COMPACT_ATOMS: atom_id res chain seq x y z
N MET A 1 -14.99 6.19 20.84
CA MET A 1 -13.90 7.18 20.72
C MET A 1 -12.49 6.57 20.86
N MET A 2 -12.29 5.52 21.66
CA MET A 2 -10.98 4.84 21.87
C MET A 2 -10.41 4.13 20.62
N SER A 3 -11.25 3.65 19.68
CA SER A 3 -10.80 2.85 18.54
C SER A 3 -10.05 3.63 17.44
N LEU A 4 -10.33 4.93 17.29
CA LEU A 4 -9.67 5.81 16.31
C LEU A 4 -8.24 6.17 16.74
N LEU A 5 -8.00 6.29 18.05
CA LEU A 5 -6.70 6.63 18.62
C LEU A 5 -5.68 5.49 18.49
N ILE A 6 -6.17 4.24 18.57
CA ILE A 6 -5.37 3.03 18.33
C ILE A 6 -4.97 2.91 16.85
N ARG A 7 -5.81 3.38 15.91
CA ARG A 7 -5.50 3.35 14.47
C ARG A 7 -4.41 4.33 14.04
N LEU A 8 -4.23 5.42 14.79
CA LEU A 8 -3.21 6.44 14.49
C LEU A 8 -1.78 5.94 14.75
N MET A 9 -1.62 4.99 15.69
CA MET A 9 -0.32 4.39 16.07
C MET A 9 -0.02 3.04 15.42
N ARG A 10 -0.99 2.40 14.75
CA ARG A 10 -0.73 1.16 14.03
C ARG A 10 -0.17 1.50 12.64
N PRO A 11 0.87 0.79 12.18
CA PRO A 11 1.35 0.93 10.81
C PRO A 11 0.20 0.66 9.84
N PRO A 12 0.20 1.27 8.64
CA PRO A 12 -0.84 1.09 7.64
C PRO A 12 -0.79 -0.35 7.12
N PHE A 13 -1.52 -1.24 7.79
CA PHE A 13 -1.41 -2.68 7.67
C PHE A 13 -1.75 -3.15 6.26
N PHE A 14 -2.80 -2.59 5.66
CA PHE A 14 -3.19 -2.97 4.30
C PHE A 14 -2.16 -2.52 3.28
N SER A 15 -1.62 -1.30 3.46
CA SER A 15 -0.55 -0.78 2.60
C SER A 15 0.74 -1.59 2.71
N VAL A 16 1.14 -1.97 3.93
CA VAL A 16 2.34 -2.80 4.15
C VAL A 16 2.20 -4.17 3.49
N ILE A 17 1.05 -4.83 3.65
CA ILE A 17 0.78 -6.11 2.98
C ILE A 17 0.81 -5.94 1.46
N GLY A 18 0.16 -4.90 0.94
CA GLY A 18 0.14 -4.61 -0.49
C GLY A 18 1.54 -4.38 -1.06
N ILE A 19 2.40 -3.65 -0.34
CA ILE A 19 3.81 -3.49 -0.71
C ILE A 19 4.53 -4.84 -0.73
N MET A 20 4.31 -5.72 0.25
CA MET A 20 4.93 -7.05 0.25
C MET A 20 4.48 -7.90 -0.94
N ILE A 21 3.19 -7.89 -1.29
CA ILE A 21 2.67 -8.59 -2.46
C ILE A 21 3.33 -8.05 -3.73
N PHE A 22 3.48 -6.73 -3.87
CA PHE A 22 4.15 -6.11 -5.00
C PHE A 22 5.64 -6.49 -5.08
N VAL A 23 6.37 -6.48 -3.95
CA VAL A 23 7.77 -6.91 -3.91
C VAL A 23 7.92 -8.37 -4.36
N LEU A 24 7.03 -9.26 -3.93
CA LEU A 24 6.99 -10.63 -4.41
C LEU A 24 6.75 -10.70 -5.92
N ALA A 25 5.86 -9.86 -6.46
CA ALA A 25 5.64 -9.78 -7.90
C ALA A 25 6.93 -9.38 -8.64
N VAL A 26 7.63 -8.34 -8.16
CA VAL A 26 8.91 -7.91 -8.75
C VAL A 26 9.95 -9.04 -8.71
N ILE A 27 10.03 -9.78 -7.61
CA ILE A 27 10.92 -10.95 -7.50
C ILE A 27 10.57 -11.98 -8.57
N MET A 28 9.28 -12.32 -8.74
CA MET A 28 8.86 -13.27 -9.79
C MET A 28 9.22 -12.80 -11.20
N LYS A 29 9.09 -11.50 -11.50
CA LYS A 29 9.50 -10.94 -12.79
C LYS A 29 11.01 -11.02 -13.00
N LEU A 30 11.81 -10.76 -11.97
CA LEU A 30 13.26 -10.94 -12.03
C LEU A 30 13.62 -12.41 -12.25
N SER A 31 12.97 -13.34 -11.54
CA SER A 31 13.16 -14.77 -11.74
C SER A 31 12.81 -15.21 -13.16
N PHE A 32 11.78 -14.64 -13.78
CA PHE A 32 11.45 -14.88 -15.18
C PHE A 32 12.59 -14.46 -16.13
N ILE A 33 13.20 -13.30 -15.89
CA ILE A 33 14.31 -12.78 -16.72
C ILE A 33 15.52 -13.72 -16.66
N PHE A 34 15.82 -14.29 -15.50
CA PHE A 34 16.97 -15.19 -15.31
C PHE A 34 16.66 -16.66 -15.61
N ALA A 35 15.40 -17.04 -15.80
CA ALA A 35 15.02 -18.41 -16.10
C ALA A 35 15.49 -18.82 -17.50
N THR A 36 16.19 -19.95 -17.59
CA THR A 36 16.62 -20.56 -18.85
C THR A 36 15.64 -21.62 -19.34
N ASP A 37 15.02 -22.35 -18.40
CA ASP A 37 14.05 -23.41 -18.67
C ASP A 37 12.64 -22.86 -18.97
N ILE A 38 11.94 -23.51 -19.92
CA ILE A 38 10.60 -23.12 -20.38
C ILE A 38 9.56 -23.30 -19.27
N GLY A 39 9.63 -24.40 -18.51
CA GLY A 39 8.71 -24.67 -17.40
C GLY A 39 8.82 -23.61 -16.31
N MET A 40 10.05 -23.22 -15.95
CA MET A 40 10.28 -22.13 -14.99
C MET A 40 9.77 -20.77 -15.48
N LYS A 41 9.90 -20.47 -16.78
CA LYS A 41 9.35 -19.24 -17.37
C LYS A 41 7.83 -19.19 -17.28
N ILE A 42 7.14 -20.31 -17.52
CA ILE A 42 5.67 -20.37 -17.40
C ILE A 42 5.27 -20.12 -15.95
N VAL A 43 5.85 -20.85 -14.99
CA VAL A 43 5.49 -20.72 -13.56
C VAL A 43 5.73 -19.29 -13.03
N THR A 44 6.88 -18.70 -13.35
CA THR A 44 7.22 -17.35 -12.90
C THR A 44 6.36 -16.27 -13.56
N SER A 45 6.02 -16.43 -14.85
CA SER A 45 5.12 -15.52 -15.56
C SER A 45 3.70 -15.56 -15.00
N THR A 46 3.12 -16.75 -14.82
CA THR A 46 1.77 -16.91 -14.24
C THR A 46 1.72 -16.40 -12.80
N SER A 47 2.75 -16.70 -12.00
CA SER A 47 2.84 -16.21 -10.61
C SER A 47 2.95 -14.69 -10.56
N PHE A 48 3.75 -14.09 -11.45
CA PHE A 48 3.86 -12.63 -11.57
C PHE A 48 2.51 -11.98 -11.93
N ALA A 49 1.82 -12.50 -12.95
CA ALA A 49 0.51 -12.00 -13.35
C ALA A 49 -0.51 -12.08 -12.20
N GLY A 50 -0.57 -13.22 -11.51
CA GLY A 50 -1.44 -13.41 -10.35
C GLY A 50 -1.12 -12.45 -9.20
N LEU A 51 0.17 -12.25 -8.88
CA LEU A 51 0.59 -11.34 -7.81
C LEU A 51 0.31 -9.87 -8.15
N ILE A 52 0.53 -9.44 -9.40
CA ILE A 52 0.19 -8.09 -9.86
C ILE A 52 -1.32 -7.86 -9.80
N PHE A 53 -2.12 -8.84 -10.24
CA PHE A 53 -3.58 -8.75 -10.16
C PHE A 53 -4.05 -8.63 -8.71
N CYS A 54 -3.54 -9.50 -7.82
CA CYS A 54 -3.80 -9.42 -6.38
C CYS A 54 -3.39 -8.08 -5.78
N SER A 55 -2.20 -7.57 -6.10
CA SER A 55 -1.71 -6.26 -5.64
C SER A 55 -2.65 -5.12 -6.06
N THR A 56 -3.14 -5.18 -7.30
CA THR A 56 -4.04 -4.17 -7.86
C THR A 56 -5.41 -4.19 -7.17
N LEU A 57 -5.99 -5.37 -6.96
CA LEU A 57 -7.25 -5.51 -6.20
C LEU A 57 -7.09 -5.07 -4.74
N TRP A 58 -5.94 -5.38 -4.12
CA TRP A 58 -5.61 -4.96 -2.77
C TRP A 58 -5.51 -3.44 -2.61
N GLY A 59 -5.27 -2.73 -3.73
CA GLY A 59 -5.28 -1.27 -3.78
C GLY A 59 -6.57 -0.63 -3.28
N ILE A 60 -7.73 -1.32 -3.39
CA ILE A 60 -9.01 -0.85 -2.83
C ILE A 60 -8.90 -0.70 -1.30
N LEU A 61 -8.27 -1.67 -0.63
CA LEU A 61 -8.04 -1.62 0.82
C LEU A 61 -7.02 -0.54 1.20
N GLY A 62 -5.98 -0.35 0.37
CA GLY A 62 -5.03 0.75 0.53
C GLY A 62 -5.70 2.13 0.45
N PHE A 63 -6.63 2.31 -0.49
CA PHE A 63 -7.39 3.54 -0.63
C PHE A 63 -8.38 3.75 0.52
N TYR A 64 -9.03 2.68 1.00
CA TYR A 64 -9.85 2.75 2.20
C TYR A 64 -9.03 3.17 3.44
N GLU A 65 -7.83 2.62 3.58
CA GLU A 65 -6.89 2.99 4.64
C GLU A 65 -6.45 4.47 4.55
N PHE A 66 -6.24 4.98 3.34
CA PHE A 66 -5.95 6.40 3.09
C PHE A 66 -7.06 7.31 3.63
N ILE A 67 -8.33 7.00 3.35
CA ILE A 67 -9.48 7.78 3.83
C ILE A 67 -9.53 7.80 5.36
N ILE A 68 -9.25 6.66 6.00
CA ILE A 68 -9.21 6.58 7.46
C ILE A 68 -8.07 7.45 8.02
N LEU A 69 -6.88 7.38 7.42
CA LEU A 69 -5.74 8.21 7.82
C LEU A 69 -6.06 9.70 7.70
N MET A 70 -6.71 10.12 6.62
CA MET A 70 -7.17 11.49 6.42
C MET A 70 -8.13 11.96 7.50
N LYS A 71 -9.20 11.19 7.75
CA LYS A 71 -10.17 11.51 8.82
C LYS A 71 -9.48 11.61 10.18
N THR A 72 -8.51 10.74 10.42
CA THR A 72 -7.77 10.69 11.67
C THR A 72 -6.85 11.91 11.83
N PHE A 73 -6.19 12.35 10.76
CA PHE A 73 -5.39 13.57 10.74
C PHE A 73 -6.23 14.83 10.98
N VAL A 74 -7.36 14.95 10.30
CA VAL A 74 -8.30 16.07 10.48
C VAL A 74 -8.82 16.11 11.93
N ASN A 75 -9.21 14.96 12.48
CA ASN A 75 -9.62 14.87 13.88
C ASN A 75 -8.49 15.25 14.84
N LEU A 76 -7.24 14.84 14.58
CA LEU A 76 -6.10 15.23 15.41
C LEU A 76 -5.91 16.75 15.42
N LYS A 77 -6.05 17.40 14.26
CA LYS A 77 -5.97 18.86 14.13
C LYS A 77 -7.09 19.57 14.89
N LEU A 78 -8.33 19.13 14.71
CA LEU A 78 -9.50 19.70 15.39
C LEU A 78 -9.37 19.61 16.92
N ARG A 79 -8.91 18.47 17.44
CA ARG A 79 -8.71 18.29 18.88
C ARG A 79 -7.62 19.20 19.45
N TYR A 80 -6.59 19.50 18.68
CA TYR A 80 -5.58 20.48 19.07
C TYR A 80 -6.15 21.91 19.07
N GLU A 81 -6.89 22.28 18.03
CA GLU A 81 -7.55 23.60 17.92
C GLU A 81 -8.58 23.82 19.03
N ASN A 82 -9.30 22.77 19.44
CA ASN A 82 -10.25 22.80 20.55
C ASN A 82 -9.58 22.80 21.95
N GLY A 83 -8.25 22.72 22.03
CA GLY A 83 -7.52 22.65 23.30
C GLY A 83 -7.67 21.33 24.05
N GLU A 84 -8.18 20.27 23.41
CA GLU A 84 -8.35 18.95 24.05
C GLU A 84 -7.03 18.19 24.23
N ILE A 85 -5.99 18.57 23.48
CA ILE A 85 -4.66 17.97 23.53
C ILE A 85 -3.59 19.04 23.56
N ASP A 86 -2.53 18.80 24.32
CA ASP A 86 -1.39 19.70 24.43
C ASP A 86 -0.48 19.62 23.19
N ILE A 87 0.36 20.64 23.01
CA ILE A 87 1.24 20.76 21.85
C ILE A 87 2.25 19.61 21.74
N LYS A 88 2.73 19.06 22.87
CA LYS A 88 3.70 17.96 22.87
C LYS A 88 3.03 16.68 22.36
N THR A 89 1.86 16.32 22.92
CA THR A 89 1.09 15.15 22.45
C THR A 89 0.64 15.30 21.01
N PHE A 90 0.26 16.50 20.58
CA PHE A 90 -0.07 16.78 19.18
C PHE A 90 1.14 16.50 18.27
N HIS A 91 2.31 17.01 18.62
CA HIS A 91 3.50 16.88 17.79
C HIS A 91 3.96 15.42 17.64
N ASP A 92 3.92 14.63 18.73
CA ASP A 92 4.27 13.21 18.72
C ASP A 92 3.32 12.40 17.83
N LYS A 93 2.01 12.62 17.98
CA LYS A 93 0.98 11.95 17.15
C LYS A 93 1.06 12.39 15.68
N LEU A 94 1.33 13.66 15.43
CA LEU A 94 1.51 14.20 14.09
C LEU A 94 2.68 13.53 13.38
N ARG A 95 3.81 13.33 14.08
CA ARG A 95 4.99 12.65 13.53
C ARG A 95 4.66 11.20 13.15
N ALA A 96 3.99 10.45 14.03
CA ALA A 96 3.56 9.08 13.74
C ALA A 96 2.57 9.02 12.57
N SER A 97 1.55 9.90 12.58
CA SER A 97 0.57 10.00 11.49
C SER A 97 1.22 10.31 10.15
N LYS A 98 2.21 11.22 10.12
CA LYS A 98 2.92 11.58 8.89
C LYS A 98 3.67 10.40 8.30
N SER A 99 4.35 9.59 9.13
CA SER A 99 5.03 8.37 8.67
C SER A 99 4.05 7.38 8.04
N ASN A 100 2.93 7.09 8.71
CA ASN A 100 1.90 6.20 8.20
C ASN A 100 1.29 6.70 6.88
N TYR A 101 1.11 8.01 6.77
CA TYR A 101 0.62 8.66 5.56
C TYR A 101 1.59 8.50 4.38
N ILE A 102 2.89 8.66 4.62
CA ILE A 102 3.93 8.48 3.60
C ILE A 102 3.92 7.04 3.06
N ILE A 103 3.87 6.04 3.94
CA ILE A 103 3.85 4.62 3.53
C ILE A 103 2.61 4.33 2.68
N ASN A 104 1.44 4.84 3.08
CA ASN A 104 0.21 4.64 2.31
C ASN A 104 0.26 5.35 0.95
N ILE A 105 0.79 6.57 0.86
CA ILE A 105 1.00 7.26 -0.43
C ILE A 105 1.91 6.44 -1.35
N ILE A 106 3.03 5.94 -0.83
CA ILE A 106 3.97 5.10 -1.60
C ILE A 106 3.21 3.88 -2.16
N TYR A 107 2.39 3.23 -1.34
CA TYR A 107 1.59 2.10 -1.80
C TYR A 107 0.56 2.49 -2.88
N VAL A 108 -0.12 3.63 -2.74
CA VAL A 108 -1.06 4.12 -3.75
C VAL A 108 -0.35 4.36 -5.09
N ILE A 109 0.85 4.94 -5.07
CA ILE A 109 1.67 5.11 -6.28
C ILE A 109 2.00 3.75 -6.91
N ILE A 110 2.40 2.76 -6.09
CA ILE A 110 2.67 1.39 -6.56
C ILE A 110 1.44 0.77 -7.23
N VAL A 111 0.25 0.94 -6.65
CA VAL A 111 -1.01 0.44 -7.22
C VAL A 111 -1.30 1.09 -8.57
N ILE A 112 -1.14 2.41 -8.69
CA ILE A 112 -1.35 3.13 -9.96
C ILE A 112 -0.37 2.63 -11.03
N LEU A 113 0.92 2.49 -10.68
CA LEU A 113 1.92 1.96 -11.59
C LEU A 113 1.64 0.52 -12.00
N SER A 114 1.20 -0.33 -11.06
CA SER A 114 0.82 -1.71 -11.32
C SER A 114 -0.38 -1.78 -12.27
N PHE A 115 -1.39 -0.93 -12.06
CA PHE A 115 -2.56 -0.84 -12.93
C PHE A 115 -2.17 -0.40 -14.35
N ILE A 116 -1.34 0.64 -14.48
CA ILE A 116 -0.80 1.08 -15.78
C ILE A 116 -0.04 -0.06 -16.45
N TYR A 117 0.81 -0.78 -15.71
CA TYR A 117 1.55 -1.91 -16.24
C TYR A 117 0.61 -3.00 -16.79
N VAL A 118 -0.44 -3.36 -16.06
CA VAL A 118 -1.44 -4.35 -16.50
C VAL A 118 -2.15 -3.90 -17.78
N VAL A 119 -2.57 -2.63 -17.84
CA VAL A 119 -3.27 -2.09 -19.00
C VAL A 119 -2.37 -2.06 -20.24
N LEU A 120 -1.11 -1.65 -20.08
CA LEU A 120 -0.16 -1.56 -21.20
C LEU A 120 0.34 -2.92 -21.69
N ASN A 121 0.45 -3.91 -20.80
CA ASN A 121 0.95 -5.24 -21.12
C ASN A 121 -0.17 -6.28 -21.13
N TRP A 122 -1.40 -5.85 -21.40
CA TRP A 122 -2.58 -6.72 -21.37
C TRP A 122 -2.41 -7.94 -22.29
N GLU A 123 -1.83 -7.74 -23.48
CA GLU A 123 -1.56 -8.84 -24.43
C GLU A 123 -0.49 -9.82 -23.94
N GLU A 124 0.53 -9.35 -23.20
CA GLU A 124 1.57 -10.22 -22.63
C GLU A 124 1.10 -10.97 -21.38
N ILE A 125 0.13 -10.41 -20.66
CA ILE A 125 -0.44 -10.98 -19.44
C ILE A 125 -1.57 -11.96 -19.78
N ASN A 126 -2.28 -11.73 -20.89
CA ASN A 126 -3.31 -12.61 -21.42
C ASN A 126 -2.67 -13.76 -22.23
N ILE A 127 -1.93 -14.62 -21.52
CA ILE A 127 -1.37 -15.87 -22.05
C ILE A 127 -2.43 -16.98 -22.02
#